data_AF-A0A846I074-F1
#
_entry.id   AF-A0A846I074-F1
#
_cell.length_a   1.000
_cell.length_b   1.000
_cell.length_c   1.000
_cell.angle_alpha   90.00
_cell.angle_beta   90.00
_cell.angle_gamma   90.00
#
_symmetry.space_group_name_H-M   'P 1'
#
loop_
_entity.id
_entity.type
_entity.pdbx_description
1 polymer ?
#
loop_
_entity_poly.entity_id
_entity_poly.type
_entity_poly.pdbx_seq_one_letter_code
_entity_poly.pdbx_strand_id
1 'polypeptide(L)'
;MKYIQMLRIGPAINTTAMYAKTCNPSDAIAAHNWETIRCWSFLDIAVCGRYNKLTWSYLVDRNIQPTILDEDIKLLSSAKPDFIAINYYSTATILENKGDSSDISARTGDQQIMLGEQGVYRPTENTYVSKTKYG
;
A
#
# COMPACT_ATOMS: atom_id res chain seq x y z
N MET A 1 15.26 -15.44 -40.90
CA MET A 1 14.17 -15.09 -39.97
C MET A 1 14.77 -14.39 -38.76
N LYS A 2 14.45 -13.11 -38.54
CA LYS A 2 14.82 -12.42 -37.28
C LYS A 2 13.75 -12.78 -36.25
N TYR A 3 14.15 -13.41 -35.14
CA TYR A 3 13.28 -13.59 -33.99
C TYR A 3 12.93 -12.20 -33.45
N ILE A 4 11.67 -11.79 -33.55
CA ILE A 4 11.16 -10.66 -32.78
C ILE A 4 10.99 -11.18 -31.36
N GLN A 5 11.88 -10.79 -30.47
CA GLN A 5 11.71 -11.05 -29.05
C GLN A 5 10.43 -10.35 -28.60
N MET A 6 9.46 -11.09 -28.05
CA MET A 6 8.25 -10.49 -27.49
C MET A 6 8.64 -9.55 -26.36
N LEU A 7 8.40 -8.25 -26.56
CA LEU A 7 8.53 -7.25 -25.51
C LEU A 7 7.42 -7.47 -24.48
N ARG A 8 7.78 -7.46 -23.21
CA ARG A 8 6.85 -7.54 -22.08
C ARG A 8 6.90 -6.23 -21.29
N ILE A 9 5.74 -5.74 -20.86
CA ILE A 9 5.60 -4.50 -20.08
C ILE A 9 4.79 -4.76 -18.82
N GLY A 10 5.16 -4.14 -17.71
CA GLY A 10 4.50 -4.34 -16.43
C GLY A 10 4.82 -3.24 -15.42
N PRO A 11 3.90 -2.95 -14.49
CA PRO A 11 4.18 -2.00 -13.40
C PRO A 11 5.22 -2.57 -12.43
N ALA A 12 5.98 -1.68 -11.81
CA ALA A 12 6.80 -1.98 -10.65
C ALA A 12 6.16 -1.35 -9.42
N ILE A 13 5.63 -2.16 -8.51
CA ILE A 13 5.01 -1.69 -7.27
C ILE A 13 5.93 -1.93 -6.09
N ASN A 14 5.88 -1.04 -5.10
CA ASN A 14 6.53 -1.28 -3.83
C ASN A 14 5.54 -1.93 -2.86
N THR A 15 5.88 -3.11 -2.35
CA THR A 15 5.05 -3.84 -1.37
C THR A 15 5.83 -4.04 -0.09
N THR A 16 5.13 -4.03 1.04
CA THR A 16 5.69 -4.27 2.36
C THR A 16 4.69 -5.13 3.09
N ALA A 17 5.16 -6.24 3.66
CA ALA A 17 4.31 -7.07 4.49
C ALA A 17 4.07 -6.36 5.82
N MET A 18 2.80 -6.28 6.21
CA MET A 18 2.38 -5.64 7.46
C MET A 18 2.02 -6.70 8.49
N TYR A 19 2.80 -6.81 9.55
CA TYR A 19 2.51 -7.72 10.65
C TYR A 19 1.66 -7.04 11.71
N ALA A 20 0.57 -7.68 12.12
CA ALA A 20 -0.14 -7.26 13.32
C ALA A 20 0.78 -7.46 14.55
N LYS A 21 0.82 -6.49 15.46
CA LYS A 21 1.65 -6.57 16.67
C LYS A 21 1.20 -7.70 17.60
N THR A 22 -0.10 -7.91 17.70
CA THR A 22 -0.71 -8.96 18.52
C THR A 22 -1.80 -9.70 17.75
N CYS A 23 -2.40 -10.72 18.38
CA CYS A 23 -3.58 -11.40 17.85
C CYS A 23 -4.90 -10.65 18.12
N ASN A 24 -4.85 -9.42 18.64
CA ASN A 24 -6.03 -8.59 18.76
C ASN A 24 -6.62 -8.32 17.35
N PRO A 25 -7.92 -8.57 17.13
CA PRO A 25 -8.57 -8.29 15.85
C PRO A 25 -8.35 -6.87 15.33
N SER A 26 -8.30 -5.86 16.20
CA SER A 26 -8.05 -4.48 15.78
C SER A 26 -6.65 -4.26 15.19
N ASP A 27 -5.62 -4.94 15.72
CA ASP A 27 -4.27 -4.89 15.14
C ASP A 27 -4.24 -5.56 13.77
N ALA A 28 -4.95 -6.68 13.60
CA ALA A 28 -5.08 -7.38 12.33
C ALA A 28 -5.80 -6.53 11.27
N ILE A 29 -6.88 -5.84 11.65
CA ILE A 29 -7.60 -4.91 10.77
C ILE A 29 -6.70 -3.73 10.39
N ALA A 30 -5.99 -3.13 11.34
CA ALA A 30 -5.08 -2.02 11.06
C ALA A 30 -3.94 -2.43 10.11
N ALA A 31 -3.35 -3.61 10.32
CA ALA A 31 -2.33 -4.16 9.42
C ALA A 31 -2.88 -4.38 8.01
N HIS A 32 -4.05 -5.02 7.88
CA HIS A 32 -4.70 -5.25 6.58
C HIS A 32 -5.07 -3.94 5.88
N ASN A 33 -5.60 -2.97 6.62
CA ASN A 33 -5.99 -1.68 6.08
C ASN A 33 -4.80 -0.97 5.49
N TRP A 34 -3.69 -0.92 6.24
CA TRP A 34 -2.49 -0.25 5.78
C TRP A 34 -1.83 -0.98 4.61
N GLU A 35 -1.73 -2.31 4.66
CA GLU A 35 -1.19 -3.09 3.55
C GLU A 35 -1.99 -2.87 2.26
N THR A 36 -3.31 -2.83 2.37
CA THR A 36 -4.20 -2.58 1.24
C THR A 36 -4.05 -1.17 0.70
N ILE A 37 -4.16 -0.15 1.55
CA ILE A 37 -4.14 1.25 1.12
C ILE A 37 -2.78 1.62 0.50
N ARG A 38 -1.67 1.18 1.12
CA ARG A 38 -0.31 1.54 0.70
C ARG A 38 0.26 0.62 -0.38
N CYS A 39 -0.12 -0.66 -0.43
CA CYS A 39 0.44 -1.62 -1.39
C CYS A 39 -0.58 -2.03 -2.45
N TRP A 40 -1.60 -2.79 -2.05
CA TRP A 40 -2.42 -3.55 -2.99
C TRP A 40 -3.35 -2.68 -3.83
N SER A 41 -3.73 -1.50 -3.33
CA SER A 41 -4.57 -0.52 -4.03
C SER A 41 -4.01 -0.11 -5.39
N PHE A 42 -2.70 0.08 -5.49
CA PHE A 42 -2.02 0.43 -6.73
C PHE A 42 -2.04 -0.73 -7.73
N LEU A 43 -1.98 -1.96 -7.24
CA LEU A 43 -2.07 -3.15 -8.09
C LEU A 43 -3.48 -3.34 -8.63
N ASP A 44 -4.51 -3.09 -7.82
CA ASP A 44 -5.92 -3.13 -8.26
C ASP A 44 -6.15 -2.16 -9.43
N ILE A 45 -5.58 -0.95 -9.38
CA ILE A 45 -5.65 0.00 -10.50
C ILE A 45 -4.87 -0.54 -11.71
N ALA A 46 -3.62 -0.95 -11.52
CA ALA A 46 -2.74 -1.33 -12.62
C ALA A 46 -3.13 -2.65 -13.33
N VAL A 47 -3.85 -3.54 -12.65
CA VAL A 47 -4.23 -4.87 -13.19
C VAL A 47 -5.72 -4.97 -13.45
N CYS A 48 -6.53 -4.50 -12.49
CA CYS A 48 -7.99 -4.63 -12.55
C CYS A 48 -8.66 -3.38 -13.14
N GLY A 49 -7.95 -2.26 -13.30
CA GLY A 49 -8.50 -1.02 -13.84
C GLY A 49 -9.52 -0.34 -12.92
N ARG A 50 -9.46 -0.62 -11.60
CA ARG A 50 -10.41 -0.11 -10.62
C ARG A 50 -9.73 0.20 -9.29
N TYR A 51 -10.27 1.17 -8.57
CA TYR A 51 -9.84 1.44 -7.19
C TYR A 51 -10.26 0.29 -6.27
N ASN A 52 -9.38 -0.06 -5.33
CA ASN A 52 -9.75 -0.91 -4.21
C ASN A 52 -10.85 -0.22 -3.39
N LYS A 53 -11.86 -0.98 -2.93
CA LYS A 53 -12.99 -0.40 -2.17
C LYS A 53 -12.54 0.27 -0.88
N LEU A 54 -11.60 -0.33 -0.15
CA LEU A 54 -11.09 0.25 1.10
C LEU A 54 -10.37 1.57 0.82
N THR A 55 -9.52 1.60 -0.22
CA THR A 55 -8.83 2.84 -0.63
C THR A 55 -9.82 3.89 -1.09
N TRP A 56 -10.86 3.52 -1.84
CA TRP A 56 -11.89 4.46 -2.25
C TRP A 56 -12.61 5.07 -1.05
N SER A 57 -13.02 4.25 -0.07
CA SER A 57 -13.61 4.72 1.19
C SER A 57 -12.67 5.67 1.94
N TYR A 58 -11.38 5.33 2.03
CA TYR A 58 -10.36 6.19 2.64
C TYR A 58 -10.24 7.56 1.94
N LEU A 59 -10.26 7.59 0.60
CA LEU A 59 -10.16 8.82 -0.17
C LEU A 59 -11.40 9.71 0.00
N VAL A 60 -12.60 9.11 -0.04
CA VAL A 60 -13.88 9.81 0.15
C VAL A 60 -14.00 10.40 1.55
N ASP A 61 -13.65 9.62 2.58
CA ASP A 61 -13.65 10.06 3.98
C ASP A 61 -12.82 11.35 4.19
N ARG A 62 -11.71 11.45 3.46
CA ARG A 62 -10.80 12.60 3.51
C ARG A 62 -11.10 13.70 2.50
N ASN A 63 -12.14 13.55 1.67
CA ASN A 63 -12.45 14.47 0.57
C ASN A 63 -11.30 14.69 -0.43
N ILE A 64 -10.52 13.63 -0.69
CA ILE A 64 -9.36 13.64 -1.61
C ILE A 64 -9.52 12.64 -2.77
N GLN A 65 -10.72 12.12 -2.97
CA GLN A 65 -11.02 11.24 -4.10
C GLN A 65 -10.87 11.98 -5.44
N PRO A 66 -10.25 11.36 -6.45
CA PRO A 66 -10.15 11.95 -7.77
C PRO A 66 -11.51 11.99 -8.46
N THR A 67 -11.68 12.94 -9.38
CA THR A 67 -12.73 12.83 -10.40
C THR A 67 -12.36 11.70 -11.36
N ILE A 68 -13.30 10.78 -11.58
CA ILE A 68 -13.13 9.66 -12.51
C ILE A 68 -14.12 9.85 -13.65
N LEU A 69 -13.62 9.84 -14.88
CA LEU A 69 -14.44 9.85 -16.08
C LEU A 69 -14.63 8.42 -16.61
N ASP A 70 -15.71 8.20 -17.38
CA ASP A 70 -15.99 6.88 -17.96
C ASP A 70 -14.84 6.37 -18.84
N GLU A 71 -14.16 7.28 -19.55
CA GLU A 71 -13.01 6.95 -20.39
C GLU A 71 -11.77 6.53 -19.58
N ASP A 72 -11.60 7.02 -18.35
CA ASP A 72 -10.50 6.60 -17.48
C ASP A 72 -10.65 5.12 -17.11
N ILE A 73 -11.86 4.72 -16.72
CA ILE A 73 -12.17 3.33 -16.35
C ILE A 73 -12.01 2.40 -17.55
N LYS A 74 -12.47 2.82 -18.74
CA LYS A 74 -12.29 2.04 -19.97
C LYS A 74 -10.81 1.85 -20.29
N LEU A 75 -10.02 2.92 -20.24
CA LEU A 75 -8.60 2.88 -20.53
C LEU A 75 -7.85 1.99 -19.54
N LEU A 76 -8.02 2.23 -18.24
CA LEU A 76 -7.38 1.46 -17.17
C LEU A 76 -7.76 -0.04 -17.22
N SER A 77 -9.01 -0.34 -17.59
CA SER A 77 -9.46 -1.73 -17.73
C SER A 77 -8.84 -2.45 -18.94
N SER A 78 -8.49 -1.71 -20.00
CA SER A 78 -7.93 -2.25 -21.24
C SER A 78 -6.40 -2.47 -21.20
N ALA A 79 -5.68 -1.73 -20.36
CA ALA A 79 -4.22 -1.74 -20.29
C ALA A 79 -3.69 -2.91 -19.44
N LYS A 80 -3.71 -4.14 -19.97
CA LYS A 80 -3.29 -5.34 -19.22
C LYS A 80 -1.75 -5.52 -19.22
N PRO A 81 -1.11 -5.60 -18.04
CA PRO A 81 0.33 -5.83 -17.97
C PRO A 81 0.70 -7.30 -18.23
N ASP A 82 1.89 -7.52 -18.79
CA ASP A 82 2.46 -8.86 -19.01
C ASP A 82 3.06 -9.47 -17.74
N PHE A 83 3.52 -8.63 -16.81
CA PHE A 83 4.10 -9.02 -15.54
C PHE A 83 3.86 -7.95 -14.47
N ILE A 84 4.12 -8.30 -13.21
CA ILE A 84 4.13 -7.37 -12.09
C ILE A 84 5.52 -7.48 -11.47
N ALA A 85 6.25 -6.36 -11.40
CA ALA A 85 7.51 -6.29 -10.67
C ALA A 85 7.23 -5.80 -9.24
N ILE A 86 7.92 -6.42 -8.28
CA ILE A 86 7.74 -6.11 -6.86
C ILE A 86 9.08 -5.63 -6.28
N ASN A 87 9.07 -4.40 -5.79
CA ASN A 87 10.17 -3.84 -5.00
C ASN A 87 9.87 -4.07 -3.52
N TYR A 88 10.67 -4.90 -2.85
CA TYR A 88 10.49 -5.28 -1.45
C TYR A 88 11.78 -5.06 -0.66
N TYR A 89 11.71 -4.33 0.46
CA TYR A 89 12.87 -3.95 1.26
C TYR A 89 12.77 -4.40 2.71
N SER A 90 11.62 -4.17 3.33
CA SER A 90 11.39 -4.44 4.75
C SER A 90 9.91 -4.72 5.02
N THR A 91 9.67 -5.27 6.21
CA THR A 91 8.37 -5.43 6.84
C THR A 91 8.07 -4.23 7.73
N ALA A 92 6.80 -3.99 8.04
CA ALA A 92 6.41 -3.13 9.15
C ALA A 92 5.51 -3.89 10.13
N THR A 93 5.51 -3.48 11.39
CA THR A 93 4.60 -4.04 12.41
C THR A 93 3.63 -2.96 12.86
N ILE A 94 2.37 -3.33 12.99
CA ILE A 94 1.23 -2.43 13.05
C ILE A 94 0.38 -2.74 14.29
N LEU A 95 -0.03 -1.68 14.98
CA LEU A 95 -1.02 -1.66 16.05
C LEU A 95 -2.30 -0.97 15.57
N GLU A 96 -3.39 -1.27 16.26
CA GLU A 96 -4.64 -0.51 16.22
C GLU A 96 -4.39 1.01 16.34
N ASN A 97 -5.11 1.78 15.53
CA ASN A 97 -5.13 3.23 15.60
C ASN A 97 -5.93 3.73 16.81
N LYS A 98 -5.59 4.91 17.31
CA LYS A 98 -6.30 5.60 18.39
C LYS A 98 -7.27 6.66 17.87
N GLY A 99 -7.18 7.02 16.58
CA GLY A 99 -8.03 8.04 15.96
C GLY A 99 -7.59 9.47 16.24
N ASP A 100 -6.43 9.66 16.85
CA ASP A 100 -5.88 10.97 17.21
C ASP A 100 -4.45 11.17 16.65
N SER A 101 -3.85 12.33 16.92
CA SER A 101 -2.52 12.66 16.40
C SER A 101 -1.40 11.73 16.89
N SER A 102 -1.63 10.93 17.93
CA SER A 102 -0.67 9.91 18.38
C SER A 102 -0.58 8.71 17.44
N ASP A 103 -1.44 8.68 16.41
CA ASP A 103 -1.31 7.71 15.33
C ASP A 103 -0.09 7.96 14.44
N ILE A 104 0.35 9.22 14.38
CA ILE A 104 1.43 9.66 13.51
C ILE A 104 2.71 9.80 14.35
N SER A 105 3.78 9.22 13.85
CA SER A 105 5.13 9.34 14.40
C SER A 105 6.06 9.93 13.35
N ALA A 106 6.84 10.93 13.75
CA ALA A 106 7.85 11.52 12.90
C ALA A 106 9.00 10.51 12.70
N ARG A 107 9.37 10.23 11.44
CA ARG A 107 10.61 9.51 11.13
C ARG A 107 11.58 10.47 10.46
N THR A 108 12.75 10.65 11.04
CA THR A 108 13.79 11.48 10.45
C THR A 108 14.49 10.69 9.34
N GLY A 109 14.35 11.13 8.08
CA GLY A 109 15.35 10.86 7.03
C GLY A 109 15.23 9.60 6.17
N ASP A 110 14.03 9.07 5.87
CA ASP A 110 13.86 7.95 4.92
C ASP A 110 12.67 8.19 3.95
N GLN A 111 12.60 7.42 2.86
CA GLN A 111 11.58 7.52 1.78
C GLN A 111 10.12 7.39 2.26
N GLN A 112 9.92 7.01 3.52
CA GLN A 112 8.64 7.04 4.24
C GLN A 112 8.67 8.21 5.22
N ILE A 113 8.36 9.42 4.74
CA ILE A 113 8.52 10.69 5.48
C ILE A 113 7.64 10.75 6.74
N MET A 114 6.55 9.98 6.80
CA MET A 114 5.66 9.85 7.96
C MET A 114 5.38 8.39 8.27
N LEU A 115 5.46 8.01 9.55
CA LEU A 115 5.10 6.69 10.05
C LEU A 115 3.74 6.78 10.76
N GLY A 116 2.71 6.21 10.17
CA GLY A 116 1.34 6.25 10.70
C GLY A 116 0.37 7.02 9.82
N GLU A 117 -0.92 6.73 9.96
CA GLU A 117 -2.02 7.43 9.30
C GLU A 117 -3.19 7.48 10.30
N GLN A 118 -3.58 8.70 10.67
CA GLN A 118 -4.59 8.92 11.72
C GLN A 118 -5.91 8.21 11.40
N GLY A 119 -6.42 7.44 12.36
CA GLY A 119 -7.65 6.67 12.19
C GLY A 119 -7.50 5.43 11.30
N VAL A 120 -6.29 5.12 10.80
CA VAL A 120 -6.05 3.94 9.96
C VAL A 120 -5.13 2.96 10.67
N TYR A 121 -3.92 3.37 11.04
CA TYR A 121 -2.94 2.47 11.67
C TYR A 121 -1.89 3.20 12.49
N ARG A 122 -1.24 2.45 13.40
CA ARG A 122 -0.04 2.89 14.12
C ARG A 122 1.13 1.94 13.90
N PRO A 123 2.31 2.43 13.49
CA PRO A 123 3.50 1.58 13.44
C PRO A 123 4.03 1.29 14.85
N THR A 124 4.66 0.14 15.00
CA THR A 124 5.29 -0.26 16.26
C THR A 124 6.52 -1.12 16.01
N GLU A 125 7.37 -1.20 17.03
CA GLU A 125 8.55 -2.05 17.03
C GLU A 125 8.19 -3.52 17.16
N ASN A 126 8.95 -4.37 16.49
CA ASN A 126 8.81 -5.82 16.57
C ASN A 126 10.10 -6.44 17.09
N THR A 127 10.03 -6.99 18.29
CA THR A 127 11.15 -7.60 19.01
C THR A 127 11.57 -8.96 18.44
N TYR A 128 10.81 -9.52 17.51
CA TYR A 128 11.10 -10.81 16.87
C TYR A 128 11.87 -10.68 15.55
N VAL A 129 12.06 -9.47 15.04
CA VAL A 129 12.80 -9.20 13.79
C VAL A 129 13.92 -8.20 14.04
N SER A 130 15.10 -8.50 13.50
CA SER A 130 16.25 -7.60 13.54
C SER A 130 16.11 -6.49 12.51
N LYS A 131 16.60 -5.29 12.84
CA LYS A 131 16.71 -4.18 11.89
C LYS A 131 18.01 -4.25 11.11
N THR A 132 17.98 -3.76 9.87
CA THR A 132 19.20 -3.56 9.10
C THR A 132 19.87 -2.25 9.52
N LYS A 133 21.10 -2.01 9.05
CA LYS A 133 21.77 -0.70 9.22
C LYS A 133 21.06 0.46 8.51
N TYR A 134 20.09 0.16 7.66
CA TYR A 134 19.29 1.14 6.90
C TYR A 134 17.90 1.36 7.51
N GLY A 135 17.58 0.70 8.63
CA GLY A 135 16.24 0.68 9.21
C GLY A 135 15.62 -0.70 9.18
#